data_AF-A0A661RMQ8-F1
#
_entry.id   AF-A0A661RMQ8-F1
#
_cell.length_a   1.000
_cell.length_b   1.000
_cell.length_c   1.000
_cell.angle_alpha   90.00
_cell.angle_beta   90.00
_cell.angle_gamma   90.00
#
_symmetry.space_group_name_H-M   'P 1'
#
loop_
_entity.id
_entity.type
_entity.pdbx_description
1 polymer ?
#
loop_
_entity_poly.entity_id
_entity_poly.type
_entity_poly.pdbx_seq_one_letter_code
_entity_poly.pdbx_strand_id
1 'polypeptide(L)'
;MEPLKAHGIPKRPIFLIGHSMGGLIGSAYLLKHQDELAGAVLSAPSIKVPDNISPGTIFIGKMLSIIMPKAGLIKLDPDGVSRDPAVVEAYVNDPLVYTGKP
;
A
#
# COMPACT_ATOMS: atom_id res chain seq x y z
N MET A 1 -12.44 -19.51 9.16
CA MET A 1 -11.03 -19.55 8.71
C MET A 1 -10.17 -19.74 9.95
N GLU A 2 -9.09 -20.50 9.86
CA GLU A 2 -8.15 -20.64 10.99
C GLU A 2 -7.40 -19.31 11.18
N PRO A 3 -7.20 -18.85 12.43
CA PRO A 3 -6.44 -17.62 12.70
C PRO A 3 -5.02 -17.75 12.13
N LEU A 4 -4.39 -16.62 11.78
CA LEU A 4 -2.96 -16.52 11.48
C LEU A 4 -2.10 -17.25 12.54
N LYS A 5 -1.83 -18.54 12.31
CA LYS A 5 -0.91 -19.35 13.10
C LYS A 5 0.45 -19.25 12.45
N ALA A 6 1.32 -18.42 13.02
CA ALA A 6 2.75 -18.55 12.73
C ALA A 6 3.18 -19.95 13.17
N HIS A 7 3.48 -20.83 12.19
CA HIS A 7 3.84 -22.22 12.45
C HIS A 7 5.02 -22.28 13.44
N GLY A 8 4.79 -22.87 14.62
CA GLY A 8 5.82 -23.06 15.65
C GLY A 8 6.01 -21.93 16.66
N ILE A 9 5.21 -20.85 16.63
CA ILE A 9 5.30 -19.74 17.59
C ILE A 9 4.17 -19.85 18.64
N PRO A 10 4.45 -19.77 19.95
CA PRO A 10 3.39 -19.73 20.97
C PRO A 10 2.42 -18.58 20.70
N LYS A 11 1.14 -18.74 21.09
CA LYS A 11 0.09 -17.70 20.91
C LYS A 11 0.57 -16.38 21.53
N ARG A 12 1.05 -15.47 20.68
CA ARG A 12 1.50 -14.12 21.04
C ARG A 12 0.57 -13.12 20.36
N PRO A 13 0.41 -11.91 20.95
CA PRO A 13 -0.29 -10.82 20.27
C PRO A 13 0.32 -10.55 18.89
N ILE A 14 -0.51 -10.52 17.86
CA ILE A 14 -0.10 -10.20 16.48
C ILE A 14 -0.51 -8.75 16.17
N PHE A 15 0.42 -7.97 15.64
CA PHE A 15 0.16 -6.59 15.22
C PHE A 15 0.41 -6.44 13.72
N LEU A 16 -0.44 -5.67 13.04
CA LEU A 16 -0.28 -5.33 11.63
C LEU A 16 0.32 -3.93 11.48
N ILE A 17 1.36 -3.79 10.66
CA ILE A 17 1.93 -2.48 10.31
C ILE A 17 1.83 -2.30 8.80
N GLY A 18 1.23 -1.20 8.36
CA GLY A 18 1.09 -0.87 6.95
C GLY A 18 1.49 0.58 6.67
N HIS A 19 2.34 0.80 5.66
CA HIS A 19 2.74 2.12 5.19
C HIS A 19 2.27 2.37 3.75
N SER A 20 1.78 3.57 3.42
CA SER A 20 1.38 3.94 2.05
C SER A 20 0.39 2.92 1.45
N MET A 21 0.73 2.29 0.32
CA MET A 21 -0.05 1.19 -0.27
C MET A 21 -0.22 0.00 0.69
N GLY A 22 0.80 -0.33 1.48
CA GLY A 22 0.68 -1.34 2.55
C GLY A 22 -0.34 -0.94 3.63
N GLY A 23 -0.53 0.35 3.87
CA GLY A 23 -1.58 0.88 4.73
C GLY A 23 -2.99 0.69 4.15
N LEU A 24 -3.15 0.87 2.84
CA LEU A 24 -4.41 0.55 2.12
C LEU A 24 -4.72 -0.95 2.21
N ILE A 25 -3.74 -1.81 1.89
CA ILE A 25 -3.89 -3.27 1.96
C ILE A 25 -4.23 -3.70 3.39
N GLY A 26 -3.47 -3.19 4.37
CA GLY A 26 -3.72 -3.46 5.79
C GLY A 26 -5.10 -3.02 6.25
N SER A 27 -5.57 -1.86 5.81
CA SER A 27 -6.93 -1.38 6.09
C SER A 27 -7.99 -2.32 5.50
N ALA A 28 -7.82 -2.74 4.25
CA ALA A 28 -8.73 -3.68 3.60
C ALA A 28 -8.75 -5.05 4.28
N TYR A 29 -7.60 -5.50 4.81
CA TYR A 29 -7.49 -6.72 5.60
C TYR A 29 -8.25 -6.61 6.93
N LEU A 30 -8.06 -5.51 7.67
CA LEU A 30 -8.72 -5.26 8.95
C LEU A 30 -10.25 -5.27 8.87
N LEU A 31 -10.83 -4.83 7.76
CA LEU A 31 -12.29 -4.89 7.55
C LEU A 31 -12.87 -6.31 7.67
N LYS A 32 -12.05 -7.35 7.47
CA LYS A 32 -12.48 -8.75 7.48
C LYS A 32 -11.86 -9.61 8.59
N HIS A 33 -10.70 -9.21 9.12
CA HIS A 33 -9.84 -10.06 9.95
C HIS A 33 -9.34 -9.36 11.23
N GLN A 34 -10.02 -8.31 11.68
CA GLN A 34 -9.60 -7.57 12.88
C GLN A 34 -9.54 -8.43 14.17
N ASP A 35 -10.33 -9.50 14.24
CA ASP A 35 -10.36 -10.46 15.34
C ASP A 35 -9.10 -11.34 15.44
N GLU A 36 -8.30 -11.39 14.37
CA GLU A 36 -7.02 -12.11 14.33
C GLU A 36 -5.85 -11.27 14.88
N LEU A 37 -6.06 -9.97 15.16
CA LEU A 37 -5.02 -9.00 15.48
C LEU A 37 -5.25 -8.35 16.85
N ALA A 38 -4.16 -8.16 17.61
CA ALA A 38 -4.16 -7.39 18.85
C ALA A 38 -4.16 -5.87 18.61
N GLY A 39 -3.77 -5.44 17.40
CA GLY A 39 -3.80 -4.04 17.00
C GLY A 39 -3.16 -3.79 15.63
N ALA A 40 -3.27 -2.56 15.14
CA ALA A 40 -2.65 -2.16 13.89
C ALA A 40 -2.09 -0.73 13.94
N VAL A 41 -1.00 -0.51 13.19
CA VAL A 41 -0.37 0.80 12.99
C VAL A 41 -0.36 1.11 11.49
N LEU A 42 -1.06 2.17 11.10
CA LEU A 42 -1.18 2.60 9.71
C LEU A 42 -0.45 3.93 9.52
N SER A 43 0.60 3.93 8.71
CA SER A 43 1.43 5.10 8.42
C SER A 43 1.13 5.62 7.01
N ALA A 44 0.65 6.86 6.90
CA ALA A 44 0.27 7.49 5.63
C ALA A 44 -0.55 6.57 4.70
N PRO A 45 -1.64 5.92 5.17
CA PRO A 45 -2.34 4.90 4.39
C PRO A 45 -3.03 5.50 3.16
N SER A 46 -2.87 4.86 2.00
CA SER A 46 -3.45 5.31 0.72
C SER A 46 -4.95 4.99 0.59
N ILE A 47 -5.76 5.41 1.56
CA ILE A 47 -7.20 5.05 1.67
C ILE A 47 -8.16 6.09 1.11
N LYS A 48 -7.69 7.32 0.90
CA LYS A 48 -8.51 8.42 0.38
C LYS A 48 -7.97 8.90 -0.95
N VAL A 49 -8.85 9.00 -1.95
CA VAL A 49 -8.55 9.71 -3.20
C VAL A 49 -8.55 11.21 -2.91
N PRO A 50 -7.52 11.98 -3.32
CA PRO A 50 -7.46 13.42 -3.11
C PRO A 50 -8.74 14.14 -3.58
N ASP A 51 -9.21 15.13 -2.81
CA ASP A 51 -10.48 15.82 -3.06
C ASP A 51 -10.50 16.63 -4.37
N ASN A 52 -9.33 16.90 -4.94
CA ASN A 52 -9.17 17.57 -6.23
C ASN A 52 -9.34 16.65 -7.45
N ILE A 53 -9.56 15.34 -7.26
CA ILE A 53 -9.82 14.39 -8.34
C ILE A 53 -11.34 14.33 -8.60
N SER A 54 -11.75 14.64 -9.83
CA SER A 54 -13.18 14.62 -10.18
C SER A 54 -13.77 13.20 -10.21
N PRO A 55 -15.08 13.03 -9.93
CA PRO A 55 -15.75 11.73 -10.07
C PRO A 55 -15.62 11.11 -11.47
N GLY A 56 -15.61 11.93 -12.51
CA GLY A 56 -15.40 11.49 -13.90
C GLY A 56 -14.00 10.90 -14.11
N THR A 57 -12.97 11.52 -13.53
CA THR A 57 -11.59 11.01 -13.55
C THR A 57 -11.49 9.65 -12.84
N ILE A 58 -12.15 9.49 -11.69
CA ILE A 58 -12.21 8.21 -10.97
C ILE A 58 -12.87 7.14 -11.83
N PHE A 59 -13.99 7.45 -12.49
CA PHE A 59 -14.71 6.51 -13.34
C PHE A 59 -13.86 6.05 -14.53
N ILE A 60 -13.22 6.98 -15.23
CA ILE A 60 -12.31 6.67 -16.35
C ILE A 60 -11.15 5.81 -15.85
N GLY A 61 -10.54 6.15 -14.71
CA GLY A 61 -9.47 5.36 -14.10
C GLY A 61 -9.90 3.92 -13.81
N LYS A 62 -11.11 3.71 -13.28
CA LYS A 62 -11.68 2.37 -13.07
C LYS A 62 -11.86 1.61 -14.38
N MET A 63 -12.42 2.24 -15.42
CA MET A 63 -12.58 1.59 -16.73
C MET A 63 -11.24 1.19 -17.34
N LEU A 64 -10.25 2.08 -17.28
CA LEU A 64 -8.89 1.79 -17.76
C LEU A 64 -8.24 0.64 -16.97
N SER A 65 -8.43 0.57 -15.65
CA SER A 65 -7.89 -0.53 -14.85
C SER A 65 -8.49 -1.90 -15.21
N ILE A 66 -9.69 -1.96 -15.80
CA ILE A 66 -10.32 -3.21 -16.26
C ILE A 66 -9.78 -3.59 -17.64
N ILE A 67 -9.70 -2.63 -18.56
CA ILE A 67 -9.37 -2.88 -19.97
C ILE A 67 -7.86 -3.07 -20.16
N MET A 68 -7.03 -2.30 -19.45
CA MET A 68 -5.57 -2.29 -19.59
C MET A 68 -4.88 -2.27 -18.21
N PRO A 69 -5.07 -3.27 -17.35
CA PRO A 69 -4.53 -3.31 -15.98
C PRO A 69 -3.00 -3.25 -15.89
N LYS A 70 -2.29 -3.55 -16.99
CA LYS A 70 -0.81 -3.56 -17.07
C LYS A 70 -0.23 -2.34 -17.80
N ALA A 71 -1.08 -1.46 -18.31
CA ALA A 71 -0.62 -0.26 -18.99
C ALA A 71 -0.27 0.76 -17.92
N GLY A 72 0.97 0.73 -17.44
CA GLY A 72 1.26 1.43 -16.21
C GLY A 72 1.01 2.92 -16.31
N LEU A 73 0.14 3.41 -15.42
CA LEU A 73 -0.55 4.69 -15.62
C LEU A 73 0.29 5.87 -15.14
N ILE A 74 1.10 5.69 -14.09
CA ILE A 74 1.84 6.78 -13.43
C ILE A 74 3.18 6.23 -12.93
N LYS A 75 4.28 6.91 -13.28
CA LYS A 75 5.58 6.68 -12.63
C LYS A 75 5.55 7.40 -11.28
N LEU A 76 5.85 6.68 -10.20
CA LEU A 76 5.98 7.29 -8.88
C LEU A 76 7.17 8.25 -8.90
N ASP A 77 6.96 9.46 -8.40
CA ASP A 77 8.01 10.47 -8.23
C ASP A 77 8.84 10.13 -6.98
N PRO A 78 10.13 9.78 -7.13
CA PRO A 78 10.98 9.42 -6.00
C PRO A 78 11.18 10.56 -5.00
N ASP A 79 11.09 11.82 -5.44
CA ASP A 79 11.24 12.99 -4.58
C ASP A 79 10.09 13.09 -3.56
N GLY A 80 8.98 12.38 -3.80
CA GLY A 80 7.88 12.24 -2.84
C GLY A 80 8.17 11.32 -1.65
N VAL A 81 9.25 10.53 -1.68
CA VAL A 81 9.57 9.52 -0.64
C VAL A 81 10.15 10.16 0.62
N SER A 82 11.03 11.16 0.47
CA SER A 82 11.68 11.82 1.60
C SER A 82 12.14 13.24 1.23
N ARG A 83 12.25 14.10 2.24
CA ARG A 83 12.92 15.42 2.09
C ARG A 83 14.43 15.32 2.17
N ASP A 84 14.94 14.21 2.71
CA ASP A 84 16.38 13.95 2.79
C ASP A 84 16.87 13.36 1.46
N PRO A 85 17.73 14.07 0.70
CA PRO A 85 18.24 13.58 -0.58
C PRO A 85 18.97 12.24 -0.49
N ALA A 86 19.64 11.96 0.63
CA ALA A 86 20.35 10.70 0.80
C ALA A 86 19.39 9.50 0.88
N VAL A 87 18.20 9.69 1.45
CA VAL A 87 17.16 8.66 1.49
C VAL A 87 16.55 8.43 0.11
N VAL A 88 16.34 9.51 -0.66
CA VAL A 88 15.85 9.42 -2.04
C VAL A 88 16.86 8.68 -2.93
N GLU A 89 18.15 9.01 -2.81
CA GLU A 89 19.22 8.34 -3.56
C GLU A 89 19.30 6.84 -3.22
N ALA A 90 19.22 6.49 -1.93
CA ALA A 90 19.19 5.10 -1.50
C ALA A 90 17.97 4.35 -2.08
N TYR A 91 16.79 4.97 -2.10
CA TYR A 91 15.58 4.38 -2.67
C TYR A 91 15.69 4.16 -4.19
N VAL A 92 16.21 5.14 -4.93
CA VAL A 92 16.35 5.07 -6.40
C VAL A 92 17.36 4.00 -6.82
N ASN A 93 18.41 3.80 -6.03
CA ASN A 93 19.48 2.85 -6.34
C ASN A 93 19.25 1.43 -5.77
N ASP A 94 18.17 1.20 -5.03
CA ASP A 94 17.85 -0.11 -4.46
C ASP A 94 17.37 -1.08 -5.57
N PRO A 95 18.08 -2.20 -5.82
CA PRO A 95 17.70 -3.17 -6.86
C PRO A 95 16.39 -3.93 -6.54
N LEU A 96 15.90 -3.87 -5.31
CA LEU A 96 14.63 -4.48 -4.91
C LEU A 96 13.43 -3.57 -5.20
N VAL A 97 13.66 -2.29 -5.49
CA VAL A 97 12.61 -1.34 -5.88
C VAL A 97 12.25 -1.54 -7.35
N TYR A 98 10.97 -1.78 -7.61
CA TYR A 98 10.47 -1.85 -8.98
C TYR A 98 10.45 -0.46 -9.62
N THR A 99 11.19 -0.28 -10.72
CA THR A 99 11.35 1.01 -11.43
C THR A 99 10.52 1.13 -12.71
N GLY A 100 9.76 0.10 -13.07
CA GLY A 100 8.86 0.12 -14.22
C GLY A 100 7.59 0.95 -13.98
N LYS A 101 6.69 0.97 -14.97
CA LYS A 101 5.36 1.58 -14.81
C LYS A 101 4.39 0.48 -14.36
N PRO A 102 3.87 0.51 -13.12
CA PRO A 102 2.91 -0.48 -12.64
C PRO A 102 1.55 -0.29 -13.30
#